data_AF-A0AAV7PGJ9-F1
#
_entry.id   AF-A0AAV7PGJ9-F1
#
_cell.length_a   1.000
_cell.length_b   1.000
_cell.length_c   1.000
_cell.angle_alpha   90.00
_cell.angle_beta   90.00
_cell.angle_gamma   90.00
#
_symmetry.space_group_name_H-M   'P 1'
#
loop_
_entity.id
_entity.type
_entity.pdbx_description
1 polymer ?
#
loop_
_entity_poly.entity_id
_entity_poly.type
_entity_poly.pdbx_seq_one_letter_code
_entity_poly.pdbx_strand_id
1 'polypeptide(L)'
;MDASLSSLTLETKSMRSDIAGFQTRVTGLEHRMGSLEMQVTTYRERDQDLLYLRSKLTDLEDRSRLLGIPEHEECTYMQAFLGSVLPKLTSLDFDSPLEFQRAHRVGPKRSDTSLRPRPIIACLLRHNHARQILQTVRKQCPFRIGQHDIRITAD
;
A
#
# COMPACT_ATOMS: atom_id res chain seq x y z
N MET A 1 -10.15 79.63 -1.24
CA MET A 1 -9.47 78.69 -2.16
C MET A 1 -8.28 78.01 -1.48
N ASP A 2 -7.40 78.76 -0.80
CA ASP A 2 -6.22 78.16 -0.11
C ASP A 2 -6.53 77.11 0.97
N ALA A 3 -7.58 77.31 1.79
CA ALA A 3 -7.95 76.35 2.84
C ALA A 3 -8.44 74.99 2.28
N SER A 4 -9.11 75.00 1.13
CA SER A 4 -9.54 73.77 0.45
C SER A 4 -8.36 73.07 -0.24
N LEU A 5 -7.42 73.85 -0.78
CA LEU A 5 -6.20 73.34 -1.37
C LEU A 5 -5.32 72.66 -0.31
N SER A 6 -5.16 73.29 0.86
CA SER A 6 -4.40 72.74 1.98
C SER A 6 -5.03 71.46 2.54
N SER A 7 -6.36 71.42 2.67
CA SER A 7 -7.10 70.20 3.04
C SER A 7 -6.84 69.05 2.05
N LEU A 8 -6.93 69.33 0.74
CA LEU A 8 -6.67 68.32 -0.30
C LEU A 8 -5.22 67.82 -0.25
N THR A 9 -4.25 68.71 0.05
CA THR A 9 -2.83 68.31 0.21
C THR A 9 -2.58 67.42 1.43
N LEU A 10 -3.36 67.58 2.50
CA LEU A 10 -3.28 66.71 3.68
C LEU A 10 -3.87 65.32 3.38
N GLU A 11 -5.02 65.29 2.73
CA GLU A 11 -5.72 64.05 2.38
C GLU A 11 -4.91 63.22 1.38
N THR A 12 -4.29 63.86 0.38
CA THR A 12 -3.36 63.20 -0.56
C THR A 12 -2.10 62.65 0.12
N LYS A 13 -1.56 63.34 1.13
CA LYS A 13 -0.45 62.80 1.95
C LYS A 13 -0.90 61.59 2.77
N SER A 14 -2.09 61.64 3.36
CA SER A 14 -2.66 60.51 4.10
C SER A 14 -2.84 59.29 3.20
N MET A 15 -3.51 59.48 2.05
CA MET A 15 -3.70 58.40 1.06
C MET A 15 -2.37 57.79 0.61
N ARG A 16 -1.33 58.61 0.41
CA ARG A 16 0.00 58.11 0.04
C ARG A 16 0.62 57.23 1.14
N SER A 17 0.42 57.59 2.41
CA SER A 17 0.86 56.78 3.56
C SER A 17 0.11 55.45 3.61
N ASP A 18 -1.20 55.46 3.41
CA ASP A 18 -2.03 54.25 3.42
C ASP A 18 -1.65 53.31 2.27
N ILE A 19 -1.40 53.85 1.07
CA ILE A 19 -0.93 53.08 -0.09
C ILE A 19 0.41 52.40 0.22
N ALA A 20 1.36 53.10 0.83
CA ALA A 20 2.65 52.51 1.21
C ALA A 20 2.47 51.38 2.26
N GLY A 21 1.54 51.57 3.20
CA GLY A 21 1.15 50.55 4.17
C GLY A 21 0.53 49.31 3.50
N PHE A 22 -0.36 49.51 2.52
CA PHE A 22 -0.95 48.41 1.75
C PHE A 22 0.09 47.68 0.89
N GLN A 23 1.00 48.40 0.23
CA GLN A 23 2.09 47.79 -0.54
C GLN A 23 2.92 46.83 0.33
N THR A 24 3.31 47.28 1.52
CA THR A 24 4.07 46.45 2.47
C THR A 24 3.30 45.20 2.88
N ARG A 25 2.00 45.33 3.15
CA ARG A 25 1.13 44.20 3.51
C ARG A 25 0.94 43.22 2.35
N VAL A 26 0.78 43.72 1.13
CA VAL A 26 0.62 42.90 -0.08
C VAL A 26 1.88 42.08 -0.32
N THR A 27 3.07 42.71 -0.30
CA THR A 27 4.34 41.99 -0.44
C THR A 27 4.53 40.92 0.65
N GLY A 28 4.13 41.22 1.89
CA GLY A 28 4.14 40.24 2.98
C GLY A 28 3.19 39.06 2.74
N LEU A 29 2.01 39.31 2.16
CA LEU A 29 1.06 38.25 1.80
C LEU A 29 1.56 37.41 0.63
N GLU A 30 2.13 38.03 -0.41
CA GLU A 30 2.71 37.33 -1.56
C GLU A 30 3.83 36.37 -1.14
N HIS A 31 4.72 36.82 -0.24
CA HIS A 31 5.79 35.97 0.26
C HIS A 31 5.24 34.78 1.08
N ARG A 32 4.25 35.02 1.94
CA ARG A 32 3.60 33.94 2.71
C ARG A 32 2.85 32.97 1.80
N MET A 33 2.19 33.47 0.76
CA MET A 33 1.48 32.66 -0.22
C MET A 33 2.46 31.75 -0.97
N GLY A 34 3.58 32.29 -1.47
CA GLY A 34 4.62 31.48 -2.11
C GLY A 34 5.21 30.42 -1.18
N SER A 35 5.43 30.75 0.10
CA SER A 35 5.89 29.76 1.09
C SER A 35 4.85 28.66 1.34
N LEU A 36 3.56 28.99 1.37
CA LEU A 36 2.49 28.01 1.57
C LEU A 36 2.34 27.10 0.35
N GLU A 37 2.46 27.66 -0.86
CA GLU A 37 2.44 26.89 -2.10
C GLU A 37 3.55 25.84 -2.13
N MET A 38 4.78 26.20 -1.75
CA MET A 38 5.89 25.25 -1.62
C MET A 38 5.64 24.18 -0.55
N GLN A 39 5.00 24.52 0.56
CA GLN A 39 4.64 23.52 1.57
C GLN A 39 3.61 22.54 1.03
N VAL A 40 2.59 23.04 0.32
CA VAL A 40 1.55 22.20 -0.29
C VAL A 40 2.13 21.22 -1.30
N THR A 41 3.06 21.65 -2.17
CA THR A 41 3.73 20.73 -3.11
C THR A 41 4.51 19.66 -2.37
N THR A 42 5.29 20.04 -1.36
CA THR A 42 6.06 19.10 -0.54
C THR A 42 5.15 18.08 0.18
N TYR A 43 4.01 18.53 0.72
CA TYR A 43 3.05 17.61 1.36
C TYR A 43 2.41 16.64 0.38
N ARG A 44 2.13 17.07 -0.86
CA ARG A 44 1.61 16.20 -1.91
C ARG A 44 2.60 15.11 -2.31
N GLU A 45 3.88 15.45 -2.44
CA GLU A 45 4.94 14.48 -2.72
C GLU A 45 5.04 13.45 -1.60
N ARG A 46 5.05 13.90 -0.33
CA ARG A 46 5.07 12.99 0.83
C ARG A 46 3.85 12.09 0.90
N ASP A 47 2.67 12.59 0.54
CA ASP A 47 1.45 11.78 0.52
C ASP A 47 1.52 10.66 -0.53
N GLN A 48 2.11 10.94 -1.70
CA GLN A 48 2.39 9.92 -2.71
C GLN A 48 3.38 8.87 -2.21
N ASP A 49 4.45 9.28 -1.53
CA ASP A 49 5.42 8.36 -0.93
C ASP A 49 4.76 7.47 0.13
N LEU A 50 3.89 8.05 0.98
CA LEU A 50 3.15 7.29 1.99
C LEU A 50 2.20 6.27 1.36
N LEU A 51 1.49 6.63 0.29
CA LEU A 51 0.63 5.71 -0.45
C LEU A 51 1.43 4.55 -1.06
N TYR A 52 2.58 4.86 -1.66
CA TYR A 52 3.48 3.85 -2.21
C TYR A 52 4.02 2.90 -1.13
N LEU A 53 4.47 3.45 0.00
CA LEU A 53 5.02 2.68 1.09
C LEU A 53 3.94 1.81 1.77
N ARG A 54 2.73 2.35 1.91
CA ARG A 54 1.57 1.58 2.39
C ARG A 54 1.24 0.43 1.45
N SER A 55 1.24 0.66 0.14
CA SER A 55 1.04 -0.43 -0.84
C SER A 55 2.09 -1.53 -0.72
N LYS A 56 3.36 -1.16 -0.51
CA LYS A 56 4.43 -2.13 -0.27
C LYS A 56 4.25 -2.90 1.04
N LEU A 57 3.87 -2.22 2.12
CA LEU A 57 3.62 -2.87 3.40
C LEU A 57 2.47 -3.87 3.29
N THR A 58 1.36 -3.49 2.64
CA THR A 58 0.25 -4.40 2.39
C THR A 58 0.70 -5.61 1.57
N ASP A 59 1.47 -5.42 0.49
CA ASP A 59 2.00 -6.54 -0.30
C ASP A 59 2.97 -7.44 0.50
N LEU A 60 3.73 -6.90 1.46
CA LEU A 60 4.57 -7.71 2.35
C LEU A 60 3.74 -8.47 3.41
N GLU A 61 2.74 -7.81 4.01
CA GLU A 61 1.87 -8.41 5.02
C GLU A 61 0.94 -9.50 4.43
N ASP A 62 0.60 -9.40 3.15
CA ASP A 62 -0.27 -10.34 2.44
C ASP A 62 0.46 -11.53 1.81
N ARG A 63 1.80 -11.54 1.82
CA ARG A 63 2.60 -12.64 1.27
C ARG A 63 2.63 -13.83 2.23
N SER A 64 2.04 -14.93 1.77
CA SER A 64 2.20 -16.24 2.40
C SER A 64 3.07 -17.14 1.52
N ARG A 65 3.99 -17.86 2.15
CA ARG A 65 4.87 -18.82 1.52
C ARG A 65 4.41 -20.23 1.83
N LEU A 66 4.04 -20.96 0.79
CA LEU A 66 3.63 -22.36 0.85
C LEU A 66 4.82 -23.23 0.43
N LEU A 67 5.23 -24.14 1.30
CA LEU A 67 6.34 -25.08 1.10
C LEU A 67 5.78 -26.50 1.04
N GLY A 68 6.32 -27.32 0.13
CA GLY A 68 6.05 -28.76 0.10
C GLY A 68 4.85 -29.20 -0.75
N ILE A 69 4.18 -28.30 -1.47
CA ILE A 69 3.15 -28.69 -2.45
C ILE A 69 3.85 -29.39 -3.64
N PRO A 70 3.43 -30.59 -4.06
CA PRO A 70 4.03 -31.32 -5.19
C PRO A 70 4.03 -30.49 -6.48
N GLU A 71 5.08 -30.59 -7.30
CA GLU A 71 5.07 -29.95 -8.63
C GLU A 71 4.21 -30.79 -9.59
N HIS A 72 3.57 -30.15 -10.58
CA HIS A 72 2.76 -30.78 -11.64
C HIS A 72 1.36 -31.31 -11.25
N GLU A 73 1.00 -31.34 -9.96
CA GLU A 73 -0.40 -31.48 -9.54
C GLU A 73 -1.19 -30.17 -9.66
N GLU A 74 -0.48 -29.09 -9.94
CA GLU A 74 -1.04 -27.76 -10.15
C GLU A 74 -1.70 -27.75 -11.52
N CYS A 75 -3.03 -27.64 -11.55
CA CYS A 75 -3.77 -27.37 -12.78
C CYS A 75 -3.22 -26.12 -13.49
N THR A 76 -3.64 -25.89 -14.73
CA THR A 76 -3.27 -24.71 -15.55
C THR A 76 -3.35 -23.37 -14.80
N TYR A 77 -4.24 -23.28 -13.79
CA TYR A 77 -4.41 -22.11 -12.93
C TYR A 77 -4.08 -22.42 -11.46
N MET A 78 -2.90 -21.96 -11.01
CA MET A 78 -2.43 -22.08 -9.62
C MET A 78 -3.43 -21.56 -8.58
N GLN A 79 -4.08 -20.44 -8.87
CA GLN A 79 -5.04 -19.79 -7.96
C GLN A 79 -6.26 -20.69 -7.70
N ALA A 80 -6.77 -21.34 -8.75
CA ALA A 80 -7.90 -22.27 -8.63
C ALA A 80 -7.50 -23.52 -7.82
N PHE A 81 -6.29 -24.04 -8.06
CA PHE A 81 -5.75 -25.16 -7.28
C PHE A 81 -5.68 -24.81 -5.78
N LEU A 82 -5.03 -23.69 -5.43
CA LEU A 82 -4.91 -23.25 -4.03
C LEU A 82 -6.28 -22.96 -3.40
N GLY A 83 -7.22 -22.38 -4.15
CA GLY A 83 -8.59 -22.13 -3.68
C GLY A 83 -9.34 -23.41 -3.31
N SER A 84 -9.02 -24.54 -3.96
CA SER A 84 -9.62 -25.85 -3.65
C SER A 84 -8.89 -26.61 -2.54
N VAL A 85 -7.57 -26.40 -2.41
CA VAL A 85 -6.69 -27.17 -1.50
C VAL A 85 -6.63 -26.54 -0.12
N LEU A 86 -6.48 -25.22 -0.02
CA LEU A 86 -6.30 -24.54 1.27
C LEU A 86 -7.47 -24.76 2.23
N PRO A 87 -8.75 -24.63 1.83
CA PRO A 87 -9.87 -24.87 2.74
C PRO A 87 -9.91 -26.31 3.24
N LYS A 88 -9.61 -27.29 2.37
CA LYS A 88 -9.53 -28.71 2.73
C LYS A 88 -8.40 -28.98 3.73
N LEU A 89 -7.26 -28.35 3.52
CA LEU A 89 -6.06 -28.53 4.33
C LEU A 89 -6.19 -27.90 5.73
N THR A 90 -6.78 -26.72 5.83
CA THR A 90 -6.96 -26.02 7.11
C THR A 90 -8.29 -26.34 7.81
N SER A 91 -9.19 -27.09 7.15
CA SER A 91 -10.57 -27.33 7.61
C SER A 91 -11.27 -26.03 8.05
N LEU A 92 -11.03 -24.96 7.29
CA LEU A 92 -11.63 -23.64 7.54
C LEU A 92 -12.80 -23.43 6.59
N ASP A 93 -13.93 -23.04 7.14
CA ASP A 93 -15.05 -22.51 6.39
C ASP A 93 -14.84 -20.99 6.24
N PHE A 94 -14.66 -20.55 5.00
CA PHE A 94 -14.54 -19.13 4.68
C PHE A 94 -15.91 -18.57 4.27
N ASP A 95 -16.23 -17.36 4.71
CA ASP A 95 -17.49 -16.67 4.37
C ASP A 95 -17.62 -16.38 2.87
N SER A 96 -16.51 -16.45 2.12
CA SER A 96 -16.47 -16.26 0.67
C SER A 96 -15.32 -17.09 0.06
N PRO A 97 -15.33 -17.35 -1.26
CA PRO A 97 -14.25 -18.07 -1.91
C PRO A 97 -12.88 -17.37 -1.70
N LEU A 98 -11.82 -18.17 -1.65
CA LEU A 98 -10.45 -17.67 -1.59
C LEU A 98 -10.07 -17.04 -2.93
N GLU A 99 -9.96 -15.72 -2.94
CA GLU A 99 -9.46 -14.94 -4.07
C GLU A 99 -7.98 -14.66 -3.88
N PHE A 100 -7.21 -14.83 -4.95
CA PHE A 100 -5.77 -14.62 -4.96
C PHE A 100 -5.45 -13.45 -5.88
N GLN A 101 -4.67 -12.50 -5.37
CA GLN A 101 -4.09 -11.47 -6.22
C GLN A 101 -2.97 -12.07 -7.08
N ARG A 102 -2.18 -12.97 -6.49
CA ARG A 102 -1.03 -13.61 -7.15
C ARG A 102 -0.76 -14.97 -6.52
N ALA A 103 -0.44 -15.96 -7.35
CA ALA A 103 0.06 -17.26 -6.88
C ALA A 103 1.04 -17.83 -7.91
N HIS A 104 2.28 -18.08 -7.51
CA HIS A 104 3.32 -18.59 -8.42
C HIS A 104 4.44 -19.32 -7.67
N ARG A 105 5.13 -20.23 -8.37
CA ARG A 105 6.35 -20.89 -7.87
C ARG A 105 7.54 -19.94 -7.93
N VAL A 106 8.43 -20.01 -6.95
CA VAL A 106 9.65 -19.21 -6.88
C VAL A 106 10.88 -20.09 -7.11
N GLY A 107 11.81 -19.58 -7.91
CA GLY A 107 13.08 -20.23 -8.24
C GLY A 107 13.10 -20.89 -9.64
N PRO A 108 14.29 -21.29 -10.10
CA PRO A 108 14.49 -21.84 -11.45
C PRO A 108 13.69 -23.13 -11.64
N LYS A 109 13.10 -23.33 -12.81
CA LYS A 109 12.37 -24.55 -13.15
C LYS A 109 13.31 -25.74 -13.03
N ARG A 110 12.96 -26.73 -12.21
CA ARG A 110 13.75 -27.95 -12.02
C ARG A 110 13.21 -29.03 -12.95
N SER A 111 14.10 -29.83 -13.52
CA SER A 111 13.75 -30.97 -14.38
C SER A 111 13.49 -32.24 -13.58
N ASP A 112 13.99 -32.30 -12.34
CA ASP A 112 13.91 -33.49 -11.48
C ASP A 112 12.83 -33.32 -10.41
N THR A 113 11.81 -34.17 -10.49
CA THR A 113 10.67 -34.24 -9.57
C THR A 113 11.04 -34.86 -8.21
N SER A 114 12.19 -35.53 -8.09
CA SER A 114 12.65 -36.12 -6.82
C SER A 114 13.20 -35.07 -5.84
N LEU A 115 13.54 -33.88 -6.35
CA LEU A 115 14.01 -32.77 -5.55
C LEU A 115 12.85 -32.11 -4.79
N ARG A 116 13.17 -31.48 -3.65
CA ARG A 116 12.19 -30.75 -2.85
C ARG A 116 11.39 -29.77 -3.74
N PRO A 117 10.04 -29.83 -3.72
CA PRO A 117 9.20 -28.97 -4.56
C PRO A 117 9.48 -27.48 -4.33
N ARG A 118 9.43 -26.69 -5.40
CA ARG A 118 9.66 -25.23 -5.32
C ARG A 118 8.65 -24.54 -4.40
N PRO A 119 9.05 -23.56 -3.59
CA PRO A 119 8.09 -22.79 -2.79
C PRO A 119 7.08 -22.06 -3.70
N ILE A 120 5.82 -21.98 -3.27
CA ILE A 120 4.80 -21.12 -3.87
C ILE A 120 4.70 -19.87 -3.00
N ILE A 121 4.72 -18.69 -3.63
CA ILE A 121 4.30 -17.45 -2.98
C ILE A 121 2.86 -17.17 -3.42
N ALA A 122 1.96 -17.09 -2.46
CA ALA A 122 0.56 -16.76 -2.65
C ALA A 122 0.19 -15.51 -1.86
N CYS A 123 -0.39 -14.53 -2.56
CA CYS A 123 -0.97 -13.32 -2.00
C CYS A 123 -2.49 -13.45 -2.10
N LEU A 124 -3.17 -13.52 -0.96
CA LEU A 124 -4.64 -13.51 -0.93
C LEU A 124 -5.14 -12.08 -1.13
N LEU A 125 -6.26 -11.93 -1.82
CA LEU A 125 -6.87 -10.62 -2.02
C LEU A 125 -7.46 -10.05 -0.71
N ARG A 126 -7.87 -10.94 0.21
CA ARG A 126 -8.47 -10.59 1.49
C ARG A 126 -7.52 -10.92 2.63
N HIS A 127 -6.96 -9.89 3.26
CA HIS A 127 -6.01 -10.03 4.37
C HIS A 127 -6.57 -10.85 5.55
N ASN A 128 -7.88 -10.77 5.82
CA ASN A 128 -8.52 -11.55 6.90
C ASN A 128 -8.40 -13.06 6.65
N HIS A 129 -8.54 -13.52 5.40
CA HIS A 129 -8.40 -14.95 5.07
C HIS A 129 -6.95 -15.41 5.25
N ALA A 130 -5.98 -14.61 4.80
CA ALA A 130 -4.56 -14.90 5.01
C ALA A 130 -4.23 -15.06 6.49
N ARG A 131 -4.74 -14.14 7.33
CA ARG A 131 -4.54 -14.16 8.77
C ARG A 131 -5.18 -15.39 9.43
N GLN A 132 -6.41 -15.74 9.07
CA GLN A 132 -7.09 -16.94 9.56
C GLN A 132 -6.30 -18.21 9.19
N ILE A 133 -5.87 -18.34 7.92
CA ILE A 133 -5.05 -19.46 7.46
C ILE A 133 -3.77 -19.55 8.29
N LEU A 134 -3.00 -18.46 8.42
CA LEU A 134 -1.74 -18.47 9.17
C LEU A 134 -1.94 -18.80 10.66
N GLN A 135 -3.01 -18.29 11.28
CA GLN A 135 -3.32 -18.60 12.68
C GLN A 135 -3.68 -20.08 12.87
N THR A 136 -4.50 -20.63 11.98
CA THR A 136 -4.89 -22.05 12.02
C THR A 136 -3.70 -22.95 11.75
N VAL A 137 -2.87 -22.59 10.77
CA VAL A 137 -1.64 -23.32 10.45
C VAL A 137 -0.71 -23.39 11.66
N ARG A 138 -0.50 -22.27 12.36
CA ARG A 138 0.34 -22.25 13.58
C ARG A 138 -0.19 -23.16 14.69
N LYS A 139 -1.50 -23.40 14.74
CA LYS A 139 -2.14 -24.26 15.75
C LYS A 139 -2.18 -25.73 15.35
N GLN A 140 -2.31 -26.04 14.06
CA GLN A 140 -2.61 -27.37 13.54
C GLN A 140 -1.44 -28.05 12.80
N CYS A 141 -0.32 -27.37 12.55
CA CYS A 141 0.84 -27.98 11.89
C CYS A 141 1.32 -29.27 12.60
N PRO A 142 1.73 -30.31 11.84
CA PRO A 142 2.02 -30.32 10.39
C PRO A 142 0.85 -30.73 9.49
N PHE A 143 0.83 -30.22 8.25
CA PHE A 143 -0.14 -30.64 7.21
C PHE A 143 0.52 -31.55 6.19
N ARG A 144 -0.27 -32.41 5.53
CA ARG A 144 0.20 -33.36 4.51
C ARG A 144 -0.70 -33.38 3.28
N ILE A 145 -0.08 -33.43 2.10
CA ILE A 145 -0.74 -33.81 0.85
C ILE A 145 0.04 -34.98 0.24
N GLY A 146 -0.63 -36.12 0.09
CA GLY A 146 0.02 -37.36 -0.35
C GLY A 146 1.15 -37.75 0.59
N GLN A 147 2.38 -37.84 0.06
CA GLN A 147 3.59 -38.15 0.82
C GLN A 147 4.40 -36.91 1.25
N HIS A 148 3.89 -35.71 0.98
CA HIS A 148 4.64 -34.46 1.20
C HIS A 148 4.12 -33.68 2.41
N ASP A 149 5.04 -33.35 3.32
CA ASP A 149 4.77 -32.43 4.42
C ASP A 149 4.69 -31.00 3.89
N ILE A 150 3.57 -30.34 4.16
CA ILE A 150 3.31 -28.97 3.78
C ILE A 150 3.54 -28.06 4.97
N ARG A 151 4.30 -27.00 4.71
CA ARG A 151 4.53 -25.93 5.67
C ARG A 151 4.10 -24.61 5.06
N ILE A 152 3.21 -23.92 5.74
CA ILE A 152 2.77 -22.58 5.37
C ILE A 152 3.42 -21.61 6.35
N THR A 153 4.12 -20.60 5.83
CA THR A 153 4.75 -19.55 6.63
C THR A 153 4.32 -18.19 6.10
N ALA A 154 4.32 -17.18 6.98
CA ALA A 154 4.40 -15.80 6.51
C ALA A 154 5.79 -15.59 5.87
N ASP A 155 5.87 -14.75 4.84
CA ASP A 155 7.16 -14.27 4.32
C ASP A 155 7.79 -13.25 5.29
#